data_AF-A0A972ZD03-F1
#
_entry.id   AF-A0A972ZD03-F1
#
_cell.length_a   1.000
_cell.length_b   1.000
_cell.length_c   1.000
_cell.angle_alpha   90.00
_cell.angle_beta   90.00
_cell.angle_gamma   90.00
#
_symmetry.space_group_name_H-M   'P 1'
#
loop_
_entity.id
_entity.type
_entity.pdbx_description
1 polymer ?
#
loop_
_entity_poly.entity_id
_entity_poly.type
_entity_poly.pdbx_seq_one_letter_code
_entity_poly.pdbx_strand_id
1 'polypeptide(L)' 'MTKRRRVKDPDIRGAEPALRRAAQAARRIAKATNTPLVIWENGKVIEKWIR' A
#
# COMPACT_ATOMS: atom_id res chain seq x y z
N MET A 1 -0.51 -6.39 -22.33
CA MET A 1 0.01 -5.32 -21.45
C MET A 1 -1.10 -4.33 -21.16
N THR A 2 -1.58 -4.26 -19.92
CA THR A 2 -2.69 -3.38 -19.52
C THR A 2 -2.25 -1.90 -19.60
N LYS A 3 -2.97 -1.10 -20.37
CA LYS A 3 -2.71 0.34 -20.58
C LYS A 3 -2.79 1.07 -19.23
N ARG A 4 -1.66 1.55 -18.69
CA ARG A 4 -1.66 2.39 -17.48
C ARG A 4 -2.43 3.67 -17.79
N ARG A 5 -3.65 3.78 -17.27
CA ARG A 5 -4.50 4.96 -17.39
C ARG A 5 -3.84 6.04 -16.54
N ARG A 6 -3.06 6.93 -17.16
CA ARG A 6 -2.45 8.06 -16.45
C ARG A 6 -3.58 8.91 -15.88
N VAL A 7 -3.59 9.05 -14.56
CA VAL A 7 -4.49 9.95 -13.85
C VAL A 7 -4.17 11.37 -14.34
N LYS A 8 -5.11 11.97 -15.08
CA LYS A 8 -4.93 13.30 -15.69
C LYS A 8 -5.08 14.40 -14.64
N ASP A 9 -5.96 14.17 -13.69
CA ASP A 9 -6.24 15.06 -12.57
C ASP A 9 -4.93 15.38 -11.81
N PRO A 10 -4.54 16.66 -11.75
CA PRO A 10 -3.30 17.07 -11.11
C PRO A 10 -3.27 16.81 -9.61
N ASP A 11 -4.41 16.85 -8.92
CA ASP A 11 -4.50 16.77 -7.46
C ASP A 11 -4.22 15.34 -6.95
N ILE A 12 -4.63 14.34 -7.72
CA ILE A 12 -4.47 12.93 -7.37
C ILE A 12 -3.32 12.24 -8.12
N ARG A 13 -2.61 12.95 -9.01
CA ARG A 13 -1.49 12.40 -9.80
C ARG A 13 -0.38 11.80 -8.93
N GLY A 14 -0.14 12.40 -7.76
CA GLY A 14 0.87 11.95 -6.80
C GLY A 14 0.41 10.84 -5.85
N ALA A 15 -0.89 10.52 -5.82
CA ALA A 15 -1.45 9.63 -4.81
C ALA A 15 -0.93 8.20 -4.95
N GLU A 16 -0.94 7.63 -6.16
CA GLU A 16 -0.49 6.25 -6.40
C GLU A 16 0.98 6.02 -5.96
N PRO A 17 1.97 6.81 -6.40
CA PRO A 17 3.35 6.61 -5.95
C PRO A 17 3.53 6.88 -4.45
N ALA A 18 2.76 7.81 -3.86
CA ALA A 18 2.80 8.04 -2.41
C ALA A 18 2.29 6.82 -1.63
N LEU A 19 1.14 6.25 -2.03
CA LEU A 19 0.57 5.04 -1.41
C LEU A 19 1.51 3.84 -1.52
N ARG A 20 2.17 3.66 -2.68
CA ARG A 20 3.17 2.58 -2.86
C ARG A 20 4.34 2.71 -1.88
N ARG A 21 4.87 3.93 -1.70
CA ARG A 21 5.96 4.20 -0.73
C ARG A 21 5.49 3.94 0.71
N ALA A 22 4.29 4.40 1.06
CA ALA A 22 3.70 4.16 2.38
C ALA A 22 3.54 2.65 2.66
N ALA A 23 3.04 1.89 1.68
CA ALA A 23 2.89 0.44 1.80
C ALA A 23 4.25 -0.27 1.99
N GLN A 24 5.29 0.13 1.26
CA GLN A 24 6.64 -0.42 1.43
C GLN A 24 7.21 -0.12 2.83
N ALA A 25 7.03 1.11 3.32
CA ALA A 25 7.46 1.50 4.65
C ALA A 25 6.73 0.69 5.73
N ALA A 26 5.42 0.52 5.62
CA ALA A 26 4.61 -0.25 6.57
C ALA A 26 5.07 -1.72 6.63
N ARG A 27 5.37 -2.35 5.49
CA ARG A 27 5.93 -3.72 5.45
C ARG A 27 7.29 -3.81 6.14
N ARG A 28 8.17 -2.83 5.89
CA ARG A 28 9.49 -2.78 6.52
C ARG A 28 9.38 -2.65 8.04
N ILE A 29 8.49 -1.78 8.51
CA ILE A 29 8.25 -1.58 9.95
C ILE A 29 7.71 -2.88 10.56
N ALA A 30 6.63 -3.44 10.01
CA ALA A 30 6.03 -4.69 10.49
C ALA A 30 7.06 -5.83 10.64
N LYS A 31 7.93 -5.99 9.64
CA LYS A 31 9.02 -6.96 9.69
C LYS A 31 10.07 -6.63 10.76
N ALA A 32 10.48 -5.35 10.87
CA ALA A 32 11.50 -4.92 11.82
C ALA A 32 11.03 -4.99 13.28
N THR A 33 9.77 -4.71 13.55
CA THR A 33 9.19 -4.70 14.90
C THR A 33 8.50 -6.01 15.26
N ASN A 34 8.51 -7.01 14.38
CA ASN A 34 7.80 -8.28 14.54
C ASN A 34 6.32 -8.06 14.93
N THR A 35 5.65 -7.16 14.20
CA THR A 35 4.22 -6.86 14.37
C THR A 35 3.44 -7.21 13.10
N PRO A 36 2.14 -7.54 13.21
CA PRO A 36 1.32 -7.80 12.04
C PRO A 36 1.11 -6.51 11.23
N LEU A 37 0.99 -6.64 9.91
CA LEU A 37 0.57 -5.54 9.04
C LEU A 37 -0.95 -5.54 8.90
N VAL A 38 -1.58 -4.42 9.25
CA VAL A 38 -3.00 -4.18 8.99
C VAL A 38 -3.22 -3.86 7.51
N ILE A 39 -4.09 -4.61 6.83
CA ILE A 39 -4.43 -4.42 5.42
C ILE A 39 -5.94 -4.48 5.20
N TRP A 40 -6.41 -3.79 4.16
CA TRP A 40 -7.78 -3.96 3.65
C TRP A 40 -7.78 -5.01 2.55
N GLU A 41 -8.47 -6.12 2.77
CA GLU A 41 -8.58 -7.23 1.81
C GLU A 41 -10.04 -7.71 1.78
N ASN A 42 -10.62 -7.84 0.58
CA ASN A 42 -11.99 -8.36 0.38
C ASN A 42 -13.07 -7.66 1.22
N GLY A 43 -12.99 -6.32 1.35
CA GLY A 43 -13.97 -5.54 2.09
C GLY A 43 -13.83 -5.61 3.61
N LYS A 44 -12.70 -6.13 4.11
CA LYS A 44 -12.44 -6.29 5.54
C LYS A 44 -11.05 -5.76 5.91
N VAL A 45 -10.93 -5.22 7.11
CA VAL A 45 -9.62 -4.97 7.74
C VAL A 45 -9.13 -6.29 8.32
N ILE A 46 -7.92 -6.72 7.94
CA ILE A 46 -7.29 -7.92 8.47
C ILE A 46 -5.86 -7.61 8.93
N GLU A 47 -5.40 -8.36 9.92
CA GLU A 47 -4.02 -8.37 10.36
C GLU A 47 -3.28 -9.52 9.67
N LYS A 48 -2.20 -9.19 8.94
CA LYS A 48 -1.40 -10.15 8.20
C LYS A 48 0.04 -10.13 8.68
N TRP A 49 0.52 -11.27 9.17
CA TRP A 49 1.92 -11.45 9.48
C TRP A 49 2.75 -11.52 8.19
N ILE A 50 3.80 -10.72 8.13
CA ILE A 50 4.73 -10.68 7.01
C ILE A 50 6.07 -11.16 7.51
N ARG A 51 6.52 -12.31 7.02
CA ARG A 51 7.84 -12.89 7.32
C ARG A 51 8.90 -12.32 6.37
#